data_AF-A0A7W6J8L1-F1
#
_entry.id   AF-A0A7W6J8L1-F1
#
_cell.length_a   1.000
_cell.length_b   1.000
_cell.length_c   1.000
_cell.angle_alpha   90.00
_cell.angle_beta   90.00
_cell.angle_gamma   90.00
#
_symmetry.space_group_name_H-M   'P 1'
#
loop_
_entity.id
_entity.type
_entity.pdbx_description
1 polymer ?
#
loop_
_entity_poly.entity_id
_entity_poly.type
_entity_poly.pdbx_seq_one_letter_code
_entity_poly.pdbx_strand_id
1 'polypeptide(L)'
;MVDAICGVARTLWPSKTATNLASRAEISERAAKLWLEGRTEPGAEAVVNLLRSDAGFVVLQSIMQGSGTRWWREFERGVQIAELEQRLEWHRQQLDTLKQELK
;
A
#
# COMPACT_ATOMS: atom_id res chain seq x y z
N MET A 1 -0.74 -6.40 -14.60
CA MET A 1 0.16 -5.92 -13.53
C MET A 1 0.34 -4.41 -13.58
N VAL A 2 0.64 -3.82 -14.75
CA VAL A 2 0.72 -2.36 -14.94
C VAL A 2 -0.55 -1.65 -14.49
N ASP A 3 -1.72 -2.19 -14.85
CA ASP A 3 -3.01 -1.62 -14.48
C ASP A 3 -3.25 -1.58 -12.98
N ALA A 4 -2.81 -2.63 -12.26
CA ALA A 4 -2.90 -2.70 -10.81
C ALA A 4 -2.02 -1.60 -10.16
N ILE A 5 -0.76 -1.50 -10.59
CA ILE A 5 0.19 -0.50 -10.09
C ILE A 5 -0.28 0.93 -10.42
N CYS A 6 -0.72 1.17 -11.65
CA CYS A 6 -1.20 2.48 -12.09
C CYS A 6 -2.53 2.86 -11.45
N GLY A 7 -3.43 1.89 -11.23
CA GLY A 7 -4.66 2.07 -10.48
C GLY A 7 -4.39 2.50 -9.04
N VAL A 8 -3.52 1.78 -8.34
CA VAL A 8 -3.08 2.14 -6.98
C VAL A 8 -2.42 3.52 -6.96
N ALA A 9 -1.53 3.82 -7.90
CA ALA A 9 -0.85 5.10 -7.96
C ALA A 9 -1.84 6.27 -8.10
N ARG A 10 -2.86 6.15 -8.95
CA ARG A 10 -3.90 7.17 -9.12
C ARG A 10 -4.75 7.38 -7.85
N THR A 11 -5.01 6.30 -7.11
CA THR A 11 -5.77 6.35 -5.85
C THR A 11 -4.94 6.97 -4.71
N LEU A 12 -3.68 6.57 -4.56
CA LEU A 12 -2.82 7.05 -3.48
C LEU A 12 -2.33 8.48 -3.72
N TRP A 13 -2.03 8.83 -4.96
CA TRP A 13 -1.44 10.12 -5.34
C TRP A 13 -2.23 10.75 -6.49
N PRO A 14 -3.47 11.19 -6.25
CA PRO A 14 -4.31 11.81 -7.30
C PRO A 14 -3.68 13.09 -7.86
N SER A 15 -2.96 13.84 -7.02
CA SER A 15 -2.10 14.94 -7.46
C SER A 15 -0.67 14.43 -7.68
N LYS A 16 -0.04 14.83 -8.79
CA LYS A 16 1.36 14.48 -9.12
C LYS A 16 1.60 12.96 -9.13
N THR A 17 0.67 12.18 -9.69
CA THR A 17 0.74 10.72 -9.76
C THR A 17 2.06 10.24 -10.36
N ALA A 18 2.44 10.80 -11.52
CA ALA A 18 3.66 10.42 -12.22
C ALA A 18 4.92 10.68 -11.39
N THR A 19 5.03 11.84 -10.73
CA THR A 19 6.18 12.20 -9.90
C THR A 19 6.29 11.28 -8.68
N ASN A 20 5.18 11.01 -7.99
CA ASN A 20 5.18 10.11 -6.83
C ASN A 20 5.51 8.67 -7.20
N LEU A 21 4.97 8.19 -8.32
CA LEU A 21 5.26 6.87 -8.88
C LEU A 21 6.73 6.77 -9.26
N ALA A 22 7.26 7.77 -9.97
CA ALA A 22 8.65 7.83 -10.40
C ALA A 22 9.64 7.79 -9.24
N SER A 23 9.40 8.59 -8.20
CA SER A 23 10.26 8.67 -7.02
C SER A 23 10.37 7.34 -6.27
N ARG A 24 9.30 6.55 -6.19
CA ARG A 24 9.27 5.29 -5.41
C ARG A 24 9.69 4.08 -6.24
N ALA A 25 9.43 4.12 -7.53
CA ALA A 25 9.92 3.12 -8.47
C ALA A 25 11.40 3.34 -8.86
N GLU A 26 11.99 4.46 -8.46
CA GLU A 26 13.34 4.91 -8.84
C GLU A 26 13.54 4.99 -10.37
N ILE A 27 12.55 5.56 -11.05
CA ILE A 27 12.55 5.76 -12.50
C ILE A 27 12.39 7.24 -12.84
N SER A 28 12.58 7.58 -14.12
CA SER A 28 12.26 8.92 -14.60
C SER A 28 10.75 9.20 -14.59
N GLU A 29 10.35 10.45 -14.38
CA GLU A 29 8.93 10.86 -14.48
C GLU A 29 8.36 10.58 -15.88
N ARG A 30 9.19 10.66 -16.93
CA ARG A 30 8.80 10.28 -18.29
C ARG A 30 8.41 8.80 -18.36
N ALA A 31 9.19 7.90 -17.77
CA ALA A 31 8.87 6.47 -17.75
C ALA A 31 7.57 6.21 -16.97
N ALA A 32 7.38 6.87 -15.83
CA ALA A 32 6.14 6.79 -15.06
C ALA A 32 4.90 7.25 -15.86
N LYS A 33 5.01 8.32 -16.65
CA LYS A 33 3.92 8.77 -17.54
C LYS A 33 3.60 7.72 -18.61
N LEU A 34 4.61 7.10 -19.22
CA LEU A 34 4.39 6.04 -20.21
C LEU A 34 3.68 4.82 -19.60
N TRP A 35 3.97 4.46 -18.35
CA TRP A 35 3.21 3.41 -17.64
C TRP A 35 1.76 3.82 -17.39
N LEU A 36 1.54 5.05 -16.92
CA LEU A 36 0.20 5.58 -16.67
C LEU A 36 -0.64 5.70 -17.95
N GLU A 37 -0.01 5.84 -19.11
CA GLU A 37 -0.63 5.82 -20.43
C GLU A 37 -0.79 4.41 -21.02
N GLY A 38 -0.28 3.37 -20.33
CA GLY A 38 -0.30 1.98 -20.80
C GLY A 38 0.65 1.70 -21.98
N ARG A 39 1.64 2.57 -22.22
CA ARG A 39 2.57 2.46 -23.36
C ARG A 39 3.76 1.56 -23.09
N THR A 40 4.13 1.37 -21.83
CA THR A 40 5.22 0.49 -21.40
C THR A 40 4.87 -0.20 -20.08
N GLU A 41 5.56 -1.31 -19.79
CA GLU A 41 5.39 -2.05 -18.54
C GLU A 41 6.50 -1.75 -17.51
N PRO A 42 6.23 -1.95 -16.21
CA PRO A 42 7.23 -1.93 -15.16
C PRO A 42 8.27 -3.03 -15.31
N GLY A 43 9.54 -2.64 -15.25
CA GLY A 43 10.63 -3.60 -15.07
C GLY A 43 10.63 -4.20 -13.66
N ALA A 44 11.21 -5.39 -13.50
CA ALA A 44 11.22 -6.10 -12.22
C ALA A 44 11.87 -5.29 -11.08
N GLU A 45 12.98 -4.60 -11.36
CA GLU A 45 13.67 -3.75 -10.38
C GLU A 45 12.78 -2.63 -9.86
N ALA A 46 12.03 -1.97 -10.75
CA ALA A 46 11.15 -0.91 -10.35
C ALA A 46 9.93 -1.40 -9.55
N VAL A 47 9.45 -2.63 -9.82
CA VAL A 47 8.44 -3.28 -8.97
C VAL A 47 9.02 -3.58 -7.59
N VAL A 48 10.25 -4.08 -7.50
CA VAL A 48 10.94 -4.31 -6.22
C VAL A 48 11.08 -2.99 -5.43
N ASN A 49 11.48 -1.91 -6.08
CA ASN A 49 11.61 -0.60 -5.46
C ASN A 49 10.26 -0.09 -4.93
N LEU A 50 9.18 -0.24 -5.71
CA LEU A 50 7.82 0.08 -5.26
C LEU A 50 7.41 -0.74 -4.03
N LEU A 51 7.68 -2.06 -4.03
CA LEU A 51 7.36 -2.94 -2.91
C LEU A 51 8.14 -2.62 -1.63
N ARG A 52 9.31 -1.98 -1.74
CA ARG A 52 10.11 -1.51 -0.61
C ARG A 52 9.74 -0.11 -0.11
N SER A 53 8.93 0.62 -0.86
CA SER A 53 8.50 1.97 -0.49
C SER A 53 7.40 1.96 0.59
N ASP A 54 7.05 3.14 1.08
CA ASP A 54 5.90 3.41 1.95
C ASP A 54 4.55 2.94 1.34
N ALA A 55 4.45 2.83 0.02
CA ALA A 55 3.26 2.30 -0.67
C ALA A 55 3.32 0.79 -0.93
N GLY A 56 4.41 0.12 -0.55
CA GLY A 56 4.70 -1.26 -0.96
C GLY A 56 3.62 -2.25 -0.57
N PHE A 57 3.03 -2.11 0.62
CA PHE A 57 1.94 -2.97 1.08
C PHE A 57 0.68 -2.84 0.21
N VAL A 58 0.26 -1.60 -0.09
CA VAL A 58 -0.93 -1.35 -0.92
C VAL A 58 -0.72 -1.87 -2.36
N VAL A 59 0.49 -1.69 -2.89
CA VAL A 59 0.88 -2.22 -4.19
C VAL A 59 0.84 -3.75 -4.18
N LEU A 60 1.40 -4.39 -3.15
CA LEU A 60 1.38 -5.84 -2.99
C LEU A 60 -0.04 -6.38 -2.92
N GLN A 61 -0.92 -5.74 -2.13
CA GLN A 61 -2.33 -6.12 -2.04
C GLN A 61 -3.04 -6.06 -3.39
N SER A 62 -2.80 -5.01 -4.18
CA SER A 62 -3.40 -4.88 -5.51
C SER A 62 -2.88 -5.93 -6.49
N ILE A 63 -1.59 -6.27 -6.43
CA ILE A 63 -1.00 -7.35 -7.24
C ILE A 63 -1.57 -8.72 -6.85
N MET A 64 -1.73 -8.95 -5.54
CA MET A 64 -2.18 -10.24 -4.98
C MET A 64 -3.70 -10.40 -4.95
N GLN A 65 -4.45 -9.37 -5.38
CA GLN A 65 -5.91 -9.39 -5.40
C GLN A 65 -6.43 -10.59 -6.20
N GLY A 66 -7.29 -11.40 -5.58
CA GLY A 66 -7.87 -12.57 -6.21
C GLY A 66 -6.92 -13.77 -6.37
N SER A 67 -5.68 -13.70 -5.87
CA SER A 67 -4.71 -14.81 -5.98
C SER A 67 -5.19 -16.10 -5.32
N GLY A 68 -5.99 -16.00 -4.24
CA GLY A 68 -6.54 -17.14 -3.50
C GLY A 68 -5.50 -18.05 -2.81
N THR A 69 -4.20 -17.72 -2.92
CA THR A 69 -3.12 -18.54 -2.38
C THR A 69 -3.21 -18.59 -0.87
N ARG A 70 -2.90 -19.76 -0.30
CA ARG A 70 -3.05 -20.02 1.14
C ARG A 70 -2.20 -19.05 1.97
N TRP A 71 -0.93 -18.90 1.61
CA TRP A 71 0.00 -18.04 2.35
C TRP A 71 -0.45 -16.58 2.34
N TRP A 72 -1.03 -16.09 1.24
CA TRP A 72 -1.53 -14.72 1.15
C TRP A 72 -2.72 -14.49 2.07
N ARG A 73 -3.68 -15.43 2.08
CA ARG A 73 -4.82 -15.37 3.00
C ARG A 73 -4.39 -15.42 4.47
N GLU A 74 -3.39 -16.22 4.80
CA GLU A 74 -2.84 -16.28 6.15
C GLU A 74 -2.15 -14.97 6.54
N PHE A 75 -1.38 -14.38 5.61
CA PHE A 75 -0.77 -13.06 5.80
C PHE A 75 -1.81 -11.94 5.98
N GLU A 76 -2.83 -11.86 5.13
CA GLU A 76 -3.92 -10.87 5.25
C GLU A 76 -4.62 -10.96 6.61
N ARG A 77 -4.88 -12.18 7.10
CA ARG A 77 -5.45 -12.39 8.43
C ARG A 77 -4.51 -11.89 9.53
N GLY A 78 -3.21 -12.18 9.43
CA GLY A 78 -2.21 -11.71 10.38
C GLY A 78 -2.18 -10.18 10.49
N VAL A 79 -2.21 -9.48 9.35
CA VAL A 79 -2.29 -8.01 9.31
C VAL A 79 -3.57 -7.51 9.96
N GLN A 80 -4.72 -8.09 9.62
CA GLN A 80 -6.01 -7.70 10.21
C GLN A 80 -6.06 -7.90 11.73
N ILE A 81 -5.50 -9.01 12.22
CA ILE A 81 -5.42 -9.29 13.67
C ILE A 81 -4.57 -8.22 14.35
N ALA A 82 -3.37 -7.93 13.83
CA ALA A 82 -2.49 -6.93 14.42
C ALA A 82 -3.13 -5.52 14.45
N GLU A 83 -3.83 -5.13 13.38
CA GLU A 83 -4.58 -3.86 13.36
C GLU A 83 -5.68 -3.81 14.42
N LEU A 84 -6.42 -4.90 14.60
CA LEU A 84 -7.48 -4.99 15.61
C LEU A 84 -6.90 -4.94 17.03
N GLU A 85 -5.79 -5.64 17.28
CA GLU A 85 -5.09 -5.61 18.56
C GLU A 85 -4.61 -4.20 18.91
N GLN A 86 -4.03 -3.48 17.95
CA GLN A 86 -3.60 -2.09 18.14
C GLN A 86 -4.78 -1.16 18.47
N ARG A 87 -5.92 -1.32 17.78
CA ARG A 87 -7.13 -0.53 18.05
C ARG A 87 -7.74 -0.84 19.42
N LEU A 88 -7.75 -2.11 19.82
CA LEU A 88 -8.21 -2.52 21.16
C LEU A 88 -7.36 -1.87 22.25
N GLU A 89 -6.04 -1.87 22.08
CA GLU A 89 -5.13 -1.25 23.03
C GLU A 89 -5.34 0.26 23.11
N TRP A 90 -5.48 0.94 21.98
CA TRP A 90 -5.81 2.37 21.95
C TRP A 90 -7.12 2.68 22.70
N HIS A 91 -8.18 1.90 22.47
CA HIS A 91 -9.46 2.11 23.15
C HIS A 91 -9.39 1.82 24.65
N ARG A 92 -8.58 0.85 25.10
CA ARG A 92 -8.34 0.60 26.52
C ARG A 92 -7.68 1.80 27.21
N GLN A 93 -6.65 2.37 26.58
CA GLN A 93 -5.97 3.56 27.11
C GLN A 93 -6.94 4.74 27.23
N GLN A 94 -7.76 4.98 26.22
CA GLN A 94 -8.79 6.03 26.27
C GLN A 94 -9.81 5.82 27.39
N LEU A 95 -10.26 4.59 27.62
CA LEU A 95 -11.18 4.26 28.72
C LEU A 95 -10.55 4.52 30.10
N ASP A 96 -9.27 4.18 30.26
CA ASP A 96 -8.58 4.39 31.54
C ASP A 96 -8.36 5.87 31.84
N THR A 97 -8.04 6.69 30.83
CA THR A 97 -7.99 8.15 30.96
C THR A 97 -9.34 8.71 31.42
N LEU A 98 -10.44 8.36 30.74
CA LEU A 98 -11.77 8.86 31.11
C LEU A 98 -12.22 8.40 32.51
N LYS A 99 -11.86 7.19 32.93
CA LYS A 99 -12.14 6.69 34.29
C LYS A 99 -11.35 7.42 35.36
N GLN A 100 -10.15 7.90 35.05
CA GLN A 100 -9.35 8.70 35.98
C GLN A 100 -9.93 10.11 36.14
N GLU A 101 -10.46 10.71 35.08
CA GLU A 101 -11.11 12.03 35.13
C GLU A 101 -12.43 12.05 35.93
N LEU A 102 -13.06 10.89 36.09
CA LEU A 102 -14.29 10.71 36.91
C LEU A 102 -14.01 10.59 38.42
N LYS A 103 -12.74 10.43 38.84
CA LYS A 103 -12.35 10.32 40.25
C LYS A 103 -11.88 11.65 40.80
#